data_AF-A0A381ID95-F1
#
_entry.id   AF-A0A381ID95-F1
#
_cell.length_a   1.000
_cell.length_b   1.000
_cell.length_c   1.000
_cell.angle_alpha   90.00
_cell.angle_beta   90.00
_cell.angle_gamma   90.00
#
_symmetry.space_group_name_H-M   'P 1'
#
loop_
_entity.id
_entity.type
_entity.pdbx_description
1 polymer ?
#
loop_
_entity_poly.entity_id
_entity_poly.type
_entity_poly.pdbx_seq_one_letter_code
_entity_poly.pdbx_strand_id
1 'polypeptide(L)' 'MYADFCTDGLTIKKYLLIGSMLLYFVISTDVIPDFVFPIGFMDDLVALNIVTKLLKNDK' A
#
# COMPACT_ATOMS: atom_id res chain seq x y z
N MET A 1 5.93 -6.74 -1.77
CA MET A 1 4.69 -6.66 -0.95
C MET A 1 4.04 -8.01 -0.71
N TYR A 2 3.47 -8.70 -1.70
CA TYR A 2 2.85 -10.02 -1.46
C TYR A 2 3.87 -11.06 -1.00
N ALA A 3 5.02 -11.16 -1.68
CA ALA A 3 6.10 -12.05 -1.26
C ALA A 3 6.62 -11.70 0.15
N ASP A 4 6.75 -10.41 0.47
CA ASP A 4 7.15 -9.94 1.80
C ASP A 4 6.11 -10.31 2.86
N PHE A 5 4.82 -10.25 2.53
CA PHE A 5 3.73 -10.66 3.42
C PHE A 5 3.72 -12.17 3.70
N CYS A 6 4.08 -12.97 2.70
CA CYS A 6 4.21 -14.42 2.83
C CYS A 6 5.51 -14.88 3.51
N THR A 7 6.39 -13.95 3.88
CA THR A 7 7.65 -14.28 4.53
C THR A 7 7.45 -14.34 6.04
N ASP A 8 7.80 -15.49 6.64
CA ASP A 8 7.75 -15.66 8.09
C ASP A 8 8.77 -14.77 8.80
N GLY A 9 8.39 -14.15 9.92
CA GLY A 9 9.26 -13.29 10.73
C GLY A 9 9.16 -11.78 10.48
N LEU A 10 8.14 -11.30 9.76
CA LEU A 10 7.87 -9.86 9.67
C LEU A 10 7.48 -9.26 11.03
N THR A 11 7.99 -8.07 11.34
CA THR A 11 7.52 -7.27 12.49
C THR A 11 6.07 -6.86 12.27
N ILE A 12 5.30 -6.76 13.37
CA ILE A 12 3.91 -6.26 13.37
C ILE A 12 3.75 -4.95 12.57
N LYS A 13 4.73 -4.04 12.66
CA LYS A 13 4.75 -2.79 11.87
C LYS A 13 4.67 -3.04 10.36
N LYS A 14 5.44 -4.00 9.82
CA LYS A 14 5.46 -4.30 8.39
C LYS A 14 4.15 -4.93 7.93
N TYR A 15 3.55 -5.78 8.76
CA TYR A 15 2.20 -6.30 8.53
C TYR A 15 1.15 -5.19 8.47
N LEU A 16 1.21 -4.25 9.42
CA LEU A 16 0.29 -3.12 9.47
C LEU A 16 0.41 -2.23 8.23
N LEU A 17 1.64 -2.03 7.75
CA LEU A 17 1.94 -1.21 6.59
C LEU A 17 1.48 -1.84 5.26
N ILE A 18 1.67 -3.15 5.12
CA ILE A 18 1.16 -3.91 3.97
C ILE A 18 -0.38 -3.95 4.00
N GLY A 19 -0.95 -4.21 5.18
CA GLY A 19 -2.39 -4.26 5.39
C GLY A 19 -3.09 -2.93 5.14
N SER A 20 -2.50 -1.81 5.57
CA SER A 20 -3.07 -0.47 5.32
C SER A 20 -3.14 -0.14 3.85
N MET A 21 -2.13 -0.53 3.07
CA MET A 21 -2.14 -0.34 1.63
C MET A 21 -3.19 -1.22 0.95
N LEU A 22 -3.29 -2.50 1.32
CA LEU A 22 -4.31 -3.38 0.77
C LEU A 22 -5.72 -2.89 1.09
N LEU A 23 -5.94 -2.36 2.31
CA LEU A 23 -7.22 -1.76 2.69
C LEU A 23 -7.56 -0.57 1.80
N TYR A 24 -6.58 0.29 1.50
CA TYR A 24 -6.70 1.43 0.57
C TYR A 24 -6.92 1.00 -0.90
N PHE A 25 -6.56 -0.22 -1.30
CA PHE A 25 -6.91 -0.71 -2.64
C PHE A 25 -8.32 -1.32 -2.71
N VAL A 26 -8.90 -1.69 -1.57
CA VAL A 26 -10.20 -2.38 -1.50
C VAL A 26 -11.35 -1.38 -1.31
N ILE A 27 -11.10 -0.23 -0.69
CA ILE A 27 -12.13 0.78 -0.45
C ILE A 27 -12.29 1.62 -1.73
N SER A 28 -13.33 1.32 -2.53
CA SER A 28 -13.58 1.97 -3.83
C SER A 28 -13.84 3.49 -3.79
N THR A 29 -13.87 4.09 -2.60
CA THR A 29 -14.08 5.53 -2.37
C THR A 29 -12.87 6.19 -1.73
N ASP A 30 -11.69 5.59 -1.82
CA ASP A 30 -10.49 6.22 -1.30
C ASP A 30 -10.23 7.59 -1.94
N VAL A 31 -9.31 8.35 -1.32
CA VAL A 31 -9.14 9.82 -1.40
C VAL A 31 -9.44 10.42 -2.78
N ILE A 32 -9.08 9.72 -3.86
CA ILE A 32 -9.51 10.02 -5.22
C ILE A 32 -10.14 8.76 -5.83
N PRO A 33 -11.41 8.80 -6.26
CA PRO A 33 -12.04 7.62 -6.83
C PRO A 33 -11.32 7.13 -8.10
N ASP A 34 -11.09 5.82 -8.21
CA ASP A 34 -10.33 5.18 -9.30
C ASP A 34 -10.87 5.47 -10.71
N PHE A 35 -12.17 5.81 -10.81
CA PHE A 35 -12.83 6.18 -12.06
C PHE A 35 -12.48 7.60 -12.54
N VAL A 36 -11.79 8.41 -11.72
CA VAL A 36 -11.28 9.74 -12.10
C VAL A 36 -9.97 9.56 -12.85
N PHE A 37 -10.07 9.24 -14.14
CA PHE A 37 -8.90 9.18 -15.00
C PHE A 37 -8.29 10.58 -15.23
N PRO A 38 -6.96 10.76 -15.15
CA PRO A 38 -5.90 9.80 -14.78
C PRO A 38 -5.51 9.85 -13.29
N ILE A 39 -6.21 10.65 -12.49
CA ILE A 39 -5.79 11.08 -11.16
C ILE A 39 -5.89 9.94 -10.13
N GLY A 40 -6.95 9.12 -10.16
CA GLY A 40 -7.10 7.97 -9.26
C GLY A 40 -5.93 6.99 -9.37
N PHE A 41 -5.52 6.67 -10.60
CA PHE A 41 -4.32 5.84 -10.85
C PHE A 41 -3.03 6.48 -10.34
N MET A 42 -2.90 7.81 -10.41
CA MET A 42 -1.73 8.49 -9.84
C MET A 42 -1.72 8.40 -8.30
N ASP A 43 -2.88 8.51 -7.67
CA ASP A 43 -3.03 8.38 -6.21
C ASP A 43 -2.61 6.98 -5.73
N ASP A 44 -3.09 5.93 -6.39
CA ASP A 44 -2.70 4.54 -6.14
C ASP A 44 -1.18 4.31 -6.23
N LEU A 45 -0.54 4.89 -7.26
CA LEU A 45 0.91 4.80 -7.45
C LEU A 45 1.67 5.53 -6.33
N VAL A 46 1.14 6.65 -5.86
CA VAL A 46 1.72 7.41 -4.74
C VAL A 46 1.61 6.59 -3.44
N ALA A 47 0.44 6.03 -3.14
CA ALA A 47 0.22 5.19 -1.98
C ALA A 47 1.16 3.97 -1.98
N LEU A 48 1.29 3.27 -3.12
CA LEU A 48 2.23 2.16 -3.29
C LEU A 48 3.68 2.58 -3.04
N ASN A 49 4.10 3.73 -3.58
CA ASN A 49 5.47 4.21 -3.44
C ASN A 49 5.81 4.57 -1.99
N ILE A 50 4.87 5.19 -1.27
CA ILE A 50 5.04 5.53 0.15
C ILE A 50 5.24 4.27 0.98
N VAL A 51 4.35 3.28 0.82
CA VAL A 51 4.40 2.03 1.58
C VAL A 51 5.67 1.25 1.28
N THR A 52 6.07 1.17 0.01
CA THR A 52 7.32 0.50 -0.40
C THR A 52 8.57 1.18 0.19
N LYS A 53 8.61 2.51 0.23
CA LYS A 53 9.72 3.26 0.85
C LYS A 53 9.81 3.00 2.34
N LEU A 54 8.67 3.00 3.04
CA LEU A 54 8.60 2.74 4.47
C LEU A 54 9.05 1.31 4.79
N LEU A 55 8.62 0.30 4.02
CA LEU A 55 9.10 -1.09 4.17
C LEU A 55 10.61 -1.24 3.96
N LYS A 56 11.19 -0.46 3.05
CA LYS A 56 12.62 -0.49 2.74
C LYS A 56 13.48 0.25 3.78
N ASN A 57 12.95 1.31 4.38
CA ASN A 57 13.62 2.08 5.44
C ASN A 57 13.58 1.37 6.80
N ASP A 58 12.62 0.48 7.05
CA ASP A 58 12.55 -0.39 8.23
C ASP A 58 13.51 -1.61 8.13
N LYS A 59 14.70 -1.39 7.56
CA LYS A 59 15.80 -2.38 7.47
C LYS A 59 16.72 -2.30 8.68
#